data_AF-A0ABD2G336-F1
#
_entry.id   AF-A0ABD2G336-F1
#
_cell.length_a   1.000
_cell.length_b   1.000
_cell.length_c   1.000
_cell.angle_alpha   90.00
_cell.angle_beta   90.00
_cell.angle_gamma   90.00
#
_symmetry.space_group_name_H-M   'P 1'
#
loop_
_entity.id
_entity.type
_entity.pdbx_description
1 polymer ?
#
loop_
_entity_poly.entity_id
_entity_poly.type
_entity_poly.pdbx_seq_one_letter_code
_entity_poly.pdbx_strand_id
1 'polypeptide(L)'
;MYADWLHHGLVRQLHRPHSYGFTEAGENCTDNITRTELPSMEDLYSQRLRKKSLQIIKDPHHPSHKLFCLLLFGRRYRSIRTKTTRFRDSFIPQAIRLLNN
;
A
#
# COMPACT_ATOMS: atom_id res chain seq x y z
N MET A 1 -51.40 3.52 -34.33
CA MET A 1 -52.83 3.58 -34.00
C MET A 1 -52.98 3.28 -32.53
N TYR A 2 -53.60 4.20 -31.78
CA TYR A 2 -54.31 4.03 -30.50
C TYR A 2 -53.57 3.33 -29.34
N ALA A 3 -53.15 4.01 -28.26
CA ALA A 3 -53.98 4.64 -27.21
C ALA A 3 -54.89 3.57 -26.54
N ASP A 4 -55.04 3.39 -25.24
CA ASP A 4 -54.74 4.10 -24.00
C ASP A 4 -54.96 3.07 -22.89
N TRP A 5 -54.21 3.07 -21.80
CA TRP A 5 -54.74 2.66 -20.49
C TRP A 5 -54.06 3.52 -19.41
N LEU A 6 -54.49 4.78 -19.35
CA LEU A 6 -54.37 5.60 -18.15
C LEU A 6 -55.37 5.08 -17.10
N HIS A 7 -54.92 4.77 -15.90
CA HIS A 7 -55.18 5.62 -14.71
C HIS A 7 -54.80 4.93 -13.39
N HIS A 8 -54.46 5.79 -12.43
CA HIS A 8 -54.16 5.58 -11.01
C HIS A 8 -52.69 5.24 -10.74
N GLY A 9 -51.87 6.13 -10.18
CA GLY A 9 -52.14 7.32 -9.39
C GLY A 9 -51.21 7.31 -8.19
N LEU A 10 -50.29 8.28 -8.14
CA LEU A 10 -49.67 8.84 -6.94
C LEU A 10 -49.06 7.87 -5.90
N VAL A 11 -47.75 7.62 -6.00
CA VAL A 11 -46.89 7.71 -4.81
C VAL A 11 -45.67 8.57 -5.14
N ARG A 12 -45.48 9.56 -4.29
CA ARG A 12 -44.50 10.62 -4.32
C ARG A 12 -43.08 10.11 -4.02
N GLN A 13 -42.13 10.71 -4.74
CA GLN A 13 -40.93 11.39 -4.22
C GLN A 13 -39.72 10.59 -3.70
N LEU A 14 -38.56 11.09 -4.15
CA LEU A 14 -37.22 11.06 -3.54
C LEU A 14 -36.42 9.77 -3.66
N HIS A 15 -35.87 9.52 -4.85
CA HIS A 15 -34.56 8.88 -4.94
C HIS A 15 -33.50 9.94 -5.27
N ARG A 16 -33.05 10.65 -4.22
CA ARG A 16 -31.83 11.46 -4.26
C ARG A 16 -30.66 10.46 -4.18
N PRO A 17 -29.72 10.41 -5.13
CA PRO A 17 -28.56 9.54 -4.99
C PRO A 17 -27.80 9.96 -3.73
N HIS A 18 -27.66 8.99 -2.83
CA HIS A 18 -26.93 9.11 -1.58
C HIS A 18 -25.45 9.40 -1.92
N SER A 19 -25.06 10.66 -1.79
CA SER A 19 -23.67 11.07 -1.78
C SER A 19 -22.98 10.33 -0.63
N TYR A 20 -22.07 9.41 -0.95
CA TYR A 20 -21.12 8.87 0.02
C TYR A 20 -20.18 10.01 0.44
N GLY A 21 -20.65 10.83 1.39
CA GLY A 21 -19.79 11.72 2.15
C GLY A 21 -19.03 10.88 3.14
N PHE A 22 -17.78 10.56 2.83
CA PHE A 22 -16.81 10.17 3.85
C PHE A 22 -16.54 11.42 4.67
N THR A 23 -17.23 11.58 5.81
CA THR A 23 -16.89 12.63 6.78
C THR A 23 -15.52 12.29 7.36
N GLU A 24 -14.52 13.08 6.97
CA GLU A 24 -13.17 13.18 7.53
C GLU A 24 -13.25 13.66 9.00
N ALA A 25 -13.77 12.80 9.88
CA ALA A 25 -13.89 13.07 11.32
C ALA A 25 -13.35 11.88 12.13
N GLY A 26 -12.23 11.30 11.67
CA GLY A 26 -11.59 10.14 12.29
C GLY A 26 -10.08 10.21 12.41
N GLU A 27 -9.42 11.32 12.06
CA GLU A 27 -7.95 11.37 11.97
C GLU A 27 -7.23 11.92 13.22
N ASN A 28 -7.94 12.36 14.27
CA ASN A 28 -7.29 13.04 15.42
C ASN A 28 -7.25 12.23 16.72
N CYS A 29 -7.67 10.96 16.74
CA CYS A 29 -7.74 10.17 17.98
C CYS A 29 -6.42 9.47 18.34
N THR A 30 -5.43 9.46 17.45
CA THR A 30 -4.21 8.65 17.61
C THR A 30 -2.99 9.49 18.03
N ASP A 31 -2.99 10.79 17.76
CA ASP A 31 -1.87 11.71 18.10
C ASP A 31 -1.83 12.09 19.59
N ASN A 32 -2.92 11.83 20.33
CA ASN A 32 -3.03 12.18 21.74
C ASN A 32 -2.54 11.07 22.69
N ILE A 33 -2.28 9.85 22.19
CA ILE A 33 -1.81 8.71 23.00
C ILE A 33 -0.29 8.71 23.11
N THR A 34 0.38 8.83 21.97
CA THR A 34 1.81 9.07 21.84
C THR A 34 1.97 10.54 21.55
N ARG A 35 2.58 11.33 22.44
CA ARG A 35 2.82 12.79 22.27
C ARG A 35 3.80 13.13 21.14
N THR A 36 3.74 12.40 20.03
CA THR A 36 4.65 12.42 18.89
C THR A 36 3.83 12.14 17.64
N GLU A 37 4.19 12.79 16.54
CA GLU A 37 3.59 12.51 15.22
C GLU A 37 3.69 11.01 14.91
N LEU A 38 2.57 10.43 14.50
CA LEU A 38 2.54 9.03 14.10
C LEU A 38 3.30 8.86 12.78
N PRO A 39 4.16 7.84 12.68
CA PRO A 39 4.83 7.56 11.42
C PRO A 39 3.78 7.17 10.38
N SER A 40 3.98 7.63 9.15
CA SER A 40 3.12 7.22 8.05
C SER A 40 3.21 5.71 7.84
N MET A 41 2.18 5.14 7.21
CA MET A 41 2.21 3.73 6.82
C MET A 41 3.41 3.40 5.91
N GLU A 42 3.84 4.36 5.08
CA GLU A 42 5.01 4.22 4.21
C GLU A 42 6.31 4.20 5.01
N ASP A 43 6.44 5.03 6.03
CA ASP A 43 7.62 5.05 6.91
C ASP A 43 7.75 3.74 7.69
N LEU A 44 6.64 3.27 8.27
CA LEU A 44 6.60 2.00 8.97
C LEU A 44 6.96 0.84 8.04
N TYR A 45 6.45 0.84 6.82
CA TYR A 45 6.78 -0.16 5.81
C TYR A 45 8.27 -0.13 5.46
N SER A 46 8.81 1.05 5.13
CA SER A 46 10.21 1.24 4.77
C SER A 46 11.17 0.86 5.90
N GLN A 47 10.83 1.23 7.14
CA GLN A 47 11.60 0.86 8.33
C GLN A 47 11.63 -0.66 8.52
N ARG A 48 10.49 -1.35 8.35
CA ARG A 48 10.40 -2.81 8.42
C ARG A 48 11.22 -3.48 7.31
N LEU A 49 11.13 -2.98 6.08
CA LEU A 49 11.92 -3.47 4.95
C LEU A 49 13.41 -3.36 5.24
N ARG A 50 13.87 -2.21 5.71
CA ARG A 50 15.27 -1.97 6.04
C ARG A 50 15.76 -2.91 7.14
N LYS A 51 15.01 -3.02 8.25
CA LYS A 51 15.37 -3.89 9.37
C LYS A 51 15.50 -5.35 8.94
N LYS A 52 14.52 -5.88 8.19
CA LYS A 52 14.53 -7.26 7.71
C LYS A 52 15.65 -7.50 6.69
N SER A 53 15.90 -6.54 5.80
CA SER A 53 16.99 -6.66 4.82
C SER A 53 18.36 -6.71 5.50
N LEU A 54 18.58 -5.87 6.52
CA LEU A 54 19.81 -5.89 7.29
C LEU A 54 20.02 -7.21 8.04
N GLN A 55 18.94 -7.86 8.51
CA GLN A 55 19.04 -9.20 9.09
C GLN A 55 19.49 -10.23 8.06
N ILE A 56 18.93 -10.19 6.83
CA ILE A 56 19.32 -11.09 5.74
C ILE A 56 20.77 -10.85 5.32
N ILE A 57 21.20 -9.59 5.20
CA ILE A 57 22.59 -9.23 4.87
C ILE A 57 23.57 -9.75 5.92
N LYS A 58 23.17 -9.72 7.20
CA LYS A 58 24.01 -10.18 8.32
C LYS A 58 24.07 -11.71 8.46
N ASP A 59 23.17 -12.45 7.83
CA ASP A 59 23.09 -13.91 7.92
C ASP A 59 23.51 -14.57 6.59
N PRO A 60 24.76 -15.05 6.47
CA PRO A 60 25.24 -15.72 5.26
C PRO A 60 24.50 -17.01 4.91
N HIS A 61 23.88 -17.66 5.91
CA HIS A 61 23.16 -18.92 5.73
C HIS A 61 21.71 -18.70 5.28
N HIS A 62 21.24 -17.45 5.28
CA HIS A 62 19.89 -17.14 4.84
C HIS A 62 19.71 -17.48 3.34
N PRO A 63 18.62 -18.16 2.95
CA PRO A 63 18.41 -18.58 1.55
C PRO A 63 18.40 -17.41 0.56
N SER A 64 17.90 -16.24 1.00
CA SER A 64 17.88 -15.02 0.19
C SER A 64 19.17 -14.18 0.28
N HIS A 65 20.19 -14.55 1.07
CA HIS A 65 21.40 -13.74 1.25
C HIS A 65 22.06 -13.36 -0.08
N LYS A 66 22.10 -14.30 -1.04
CA LYS A 66 22.66 -14.10 -2.39
C LYS A 66 21.99 -12.95 -3.17
N LEU A 67 20.73 -12.62 -2.87
CA LEU A 67 20.01 -11.51 -3.49
C LEU A 67 20.37 -10.16 -2.87
N PHE A 68 20.86 -10.17 -1.63
CA PHE A 68 21.32 -9.00 -0.88
C PHE A 68 22.85 -8.90 -0.86
N CYS A 69 23.52 -9.39 -1.90
CA CYS A 69 24.94 -9.15 -2.11
C CYS A 69 25.13 -7.91 -2.99
N LEU A 70 26.07 -7.04 -2.59
CA LEU A 70 26.48 -5.90 -3.41
C LEU A 70 27.16 -6.40 -4.69
N LEU A 71 26.94 -5.70 -5.79
CA LEU A 71 27.69 -5.92 -7.03
C LEU A 71 29.17 -5.59 -6.80
N LEU A 72 30.05 -6.06 -7.69
CA LEU A 72 31.52 -5.93 -7.59
C LEU A 72 32.01 -4.48 -7.36
N PHE A 73 31.23 -3.48 -7.73
CA PHE A 73 31.53 -2.06 -7.48
C PHE A 73 31.07 -1.54 -6.11
N GLY A 74 30.50 -2.39 -5.26
CA GLY A 74 30.14 -2.12 -3.86
C GLY A 74 29.03 -1.09 -3.63
N ARG A 75 28.45 -0.52 -4.69
CA ARG A 75 27.54 0.63 -4.58
C ARG A 75 26.06 0.28 -4.64
N ARG A 76 25.70 -0.86 -5.25
CA ARG A 76 24.30 -1.22 -5.53
C ARG A 76 24.09 -2.72 -5.43
N TYR A 77 22.88 -3.09 -5.02
CA TYR A 77 22.32 -4.45 -5.04
C TYR A 77 21.73 -4.79 -6.41
N ARG A 78 21.59 -6.08 -6.69
CA ARG A 78 21.05 -6.57 -7.97
C ARG A 78 19.53 -6.41 -8.04
N SER A 79 19.05 -5.42 -8.78
CA SER A 79 17.61 -5.25 -9.05
C SER A 79 17.00 -6.46 -9.75
N ILE A 80 15.79 -6.87 -9.32
CA ILE A 80 15.06 -7.98 -9.92
C ILE A 80 13.96 -7.45 -10.84
N ARG A 81 14.01 -7.85 -12.12
CA ARG A 81 12.97 -7.53 -13.11
C ARG A 81 11.86 -8.59 -13.06
N THR A 82 10.62 -8.15 -13.00
CA THR A 82 9.43 -9.01 -13.08
C THR A 82 8.35 -8.36 -13.94
N LYS A 83 7.46 -9.18 -14.49
CA LYS A 83 6.29 -8.74 -15.25
C LYS A 83 5.03 -8.63 -14.39
N THR A 84 5.01 -9.28 -13.23
CA THR A 84 3.82 -9.34 -12.37
C THR A 84 3.93 -8.37 -11.20
N THR A 85 2.82 -7.68 -10.92
CA THR A 85 2.68 -6.76 -9.78
C THR A 85 2.82 -7.51 -8.46
N ARG A 86 2.22 -8.69 -8.34
CA ARG A 86 2.30 -9.54 -7.14
C ARG A 86 3.75 -9.73 -6.65
N PHE A 87 4.67 -10.08 -7.54
CA PHE A 87 6.06 -10.23 -7.14
C PHE A 87 6.74 -8.88 -6.95
N ARG A 88 6.49 -7.90 -7.84
CA ARG A 88 7.06 -6.55 -7.76
C ARG A 88 6.79 -5.87 -6.42
N ASP A 89 5.60 -6.12 -5.86
CA ASP A 89 5.11 -5.49 -4.64
C ASP A 89 5.37 -6.36 -3.40
N SER A 90 6.05 -7.50 -3.59
CA SER A 90 6.54 -8.36 -2.50
C SER A 90 7.82 -7.79 -1.86
N PHE A 91 8.16 -8.33 -0.69
CA PHE A 91 9.28 -7.88 0.13
C PHE A 91 10.61 -7.75 -0.62
N ILE A 92 11.04 -8.77 -1.38
CA ILE A 92 12.40 -8.83 -1.94
C ILE A 92 12.66 -7.69 -2.95
N PRO A 93 11.89 -7.52 -4.04
CA PRO A 93 12.14 -6.44 -4.99
C PRO A 93 11.92 -5.05 -4.38
N GLN A 94 10.97 -4.88 -3.45
CA GLN A 94 10.78 -3.61 -2.76
C GLN A 94 11.97 -3.26 -1.87
N ALA A 95 12.49 -4.22 -1.10
CA ALA A 95 13.67 -4.05 -0.26
C ALA A 95 14.91 -3.69 -1.09
N ILE A 96 15.16 -4.38 -2.21
CA ILE A 96 16.29 -4.08 -3.08
C ILE A 96 16.20 -2.68 -3.67
N ARG A 97 15.00 -2.23 -4.07
CA ARG A 97 14.78 -0.87 -4.57
C ARG A 97 15.04 0.18 -3.49
N LEU A 98 14.53 -0.05 -2.28
CA LEU A 98 14.74 0.82 -1.12
C LEU A 98 16.23 0.98 -0.78
N LEU A 99 17.02 -0.10 -0.88
CA LEU A 99 18.45 -0.08 -0.58
C LEU A 99 19.34 0.46 -1.72
N ASN A 100 18.78 0.62 -2.93
CA ASN A 100 19.49 1.12 -4.10
C ASN A 100 19.30 2.63 -4.34
N ASN A 101 18.33 3.24 -3.67
CA ASN A 101 18.18 4.69 -3.56
C ASN A 101 19.10 5.24 -2.47
#